data_AF-A0A928FCH2-F1
#
_entry.id   AF-A0A928FCH2-F1
#
_cell.length_a   1.000
_cell.length_b   1.000
_cell.length_c   1.000
_cell.angle_alpha   90.00
_cell.angle_beta   90.00
_cell.angle_gamma   90.00
#
_symmetry.space_group_name_H-M   'P 1'
#
loop_
_entity.id
_entity.type
_entity.pdbx_description
1 polymer ?
#
loop_
_entity_poly.entity_id
_entity_poly.type
_entity_poly.pdbx_seq_one_letter_code
_entity_poly.pdbx_strand_id
1 'polypeptide(L)'
;MKRAISLILVAIMALMLVPAIGVAAAGTEKADAVVYLNGTTGVDTNDGKTAATAVASLAKAIEIANTYADAKEVVVVLSGDTMLGDAQAYVLPAHTAKITVTGNYDGTDYKSAFLTFNANIAHVLFNGPFAFEYLTISVATTNAIFAAQYNSFEIGEGVEIVPQADPAKYTSYPIILVGCSSNGGGNNPLDKAAGKSTFTNDVYVEINSGTWAYLRGGDRDSFSTYDGNMTININGGTFLQGAGTDTSYFTSANTNSPTGKAAFGDNAKIVMNLNGGEMTYLAAANYTKPDLPINADITINFNKGFKLNGGFASSMTLNTVFNGDLVVNVYGGDFSAVTSAVLKNQSTANGGVGTVTVNHNPNDPDSVAAFNILKNASAGKDDGVVYGTIADAPVVTEPVTTEAVVTTEATVDTTAAVVDTTAATGEVTPPTGDASLVIVFAAAAVLCAAAVIVIKKREN
;
A
#
# COMPACT_ATOMS: atom_id res chain seq x y z
N MET A 1 -25.60 52.46 35.98
CA MET A 1 -24.40 51.68 36.35
C MET A 1 -24.70 50.25 36.80
N LYS A 2 -25.61 50.00 37.77
CA LYS A 2 -25.90 48.64 38.27
C LYS A 2 -26.33 47.62 37.18
N ARG A 3 -27.10 48.06 36.17
CA ARG A 3 -27.53 47.20 35.05
C ARG A 3 -26.44 46.89 34.02
N ALA A 4 -25.45 47.79 33.86
CA ALA A 4 -24.32 47.57 32.95
C ALA A 4 -23.29 46.61 33.56
N ILE A 5 -23.07 46.68 34.88
CA ILE A 5 -22.18 45.77 35.61
C ILE A 5 -22.75 44.33 35.60
N SER A 6 -24.07 44.17 35.71
CA SER A 6 -24.70 42.84 35.67
C SER A 6 -24.60 42.17 34.29
N LEU A 7 -24.64 42.93 33.20
CA LEU A 7 -24.49 42.40 31.83
C LEU A 7 -23.05 41.96 31.54
N ILE A 8 -22.07 42.69 32.07
CA ILE A 8 -20.64 42.33 31.95
C ILE A 8 -20.33 41.06 32.75
N LEU A 9 -20.90 40.90 33.96
CA LEU A 9 -20.72 39.69 34.77
C LEU A 9 -21.34 38.43 34.14
N VAL A 10 -22.51 38.56 33.50
CA VAL A 10 -23.14 37.44 32.77
C VAL A 10 -22.34 37.07 31.52
N ALA A 11 -21.78 38.06 30.79
CA ALA A 11 -20.92 37.79 29.64
C ALA A 11 -19.58 37.13 30.03
N ILE A 12 -19.00 37.50 31.17
CA ILE A 12 -17.78 36.89 31.69
C ILE A 12 -18.05 35.45 32.18
N MET A 13 -19.18 35.19 32.85
CA MET A 13 -19.55 33.82 33.22
C MET A 13 -19.88 32.94 32.00
N ALA A 14 -20.48 33.50 30.94
CA ALA A 14 -20.72 32.77 29.69
C ALA A 14 -19.41 32.46 28.94
N LEU A 15 -18.38 33.31 29.06
CA LEU A 15 -17.06 33.04 28.50
C LEU A 15 -16.26 31.97 29.29
N MET A 16 -16.51 31.81 30.60
CA MET A 16 -15.88 30.77 31.42
C MET A 16 -16.56 29.40 31.32
N LEU A 17 -17.68 29.31 30.61
CA LEU A 17 -18.42 28.07 30.34
C LEU A 17 -18.22 27.53 28.92
N VAL A 18 -17.14 27.94 28.24
CA VAL A 18 -16.61 27.13 27.15
C VAL A 18 -15.83 26.01 27.84
N PRO A 19 -16.33 24.76 27.91
CA PRO A 19 -15.45 23.66 28.25
C PRO A 19 -14.29 23.77 27.27
N ALA A 20 -13.06 23.86 27.79
CA ALA A 20 -11.91 23.47 27.03
C ALA A 20 -12.19 22.01 26.64
N ILE A 21 -12.84 21.81 25.50
CA ILE A 21 -12.75 20.59 24.72
C ILE A 21 -11.28 20.62 24.35
N GLY A 22 -10.45 20.10 25.26
CA GLY A 22 -9.16 19.59 24.90
C GLY A 22 -9.51 18.60 23.81
N VAL A 23 -9.28 19.01 22.56
CA VAL A 23 -9.12 18.08 21.47
C VAL A 23 -7.96 17.25 21.97
N ALA A 24 -8.25 16.11 22.61
CA ALA A 24 -7.26 15.10 22.88
C ALA A 24 -6.59 14.90 21.53
N ALA A 25 -5.31 15.27 21.43
CA ALA A 25 -4.60 15.21 20.17
C ALA A 25 -4.80 13.78 19.66
N ALA A 26 -5.49 13.65 18.54
CA ALA A 26 -5.70 12.36 17.91
C ALA A 26 -4.32 11.71 17.77
N GLY A 27 -4.19 10.52 18.34
CA GLY A 27 -2.93 9.82 18.51
C GLY A 27 -3.21 8.32 18.55
N THR A 28 -2.19 7.53 18.24
CA THR A 28 -2.32 6.08 18.21
C THR A 28 -2.59 5.58 19.62
N GLU A 29 -3.70 4.85 19.80
CA GLU A 29 -4.07 4.28 21.10
C GLU A 29 -3.09 3.20 21.54
N LYS A 30 -3.17 2.83 22.82
CA LYS A 30 -2.32 1.81 23.41
C LYS A 30 -2.54 0.43 22.75
N ALA A 31 -1.48 -0.12 22.17
CA ALA A 31 -1.43 -1.47 21.62
C ALA A 31 -0.79 -2.49 22.56
N ASP A 32 -1.13 -3.78 22.38
CA ASP A 32 -0.57 -4.90 23.14
C ASP A 32 0.88 -5.25 22.74
N ALA A 33 1.28 -4.92 21.51
CA ALA A 33 2.62 -5.12 20.98
C ALA A 33 3.21 -3.79 20.51
N VAL A 34 4.32 -3.38 21.13
CA VAL A 34 4.93 -2.07 20.94
C VAL A 34 6.44 -2.19 20.90
N VAL A 35 7.07 -1.48 19.97
CA VAL A 35 8.53 -1.39 19.87
C VAL A 35 8.94 0.08 19.71
N TYR A 36 9.80 0.59 20.57
CA TYR A 36 10.32 1.95 20.50
C TYR A 36 11.55 2.01 19.59
N LEU A 37 11.54 2.97 18.68
CA LEU A 37 12.57 3.24 17.68
C LEU A 37 13.19 4.62 17.93
N ASN A 38 14.51 4.69 17.97
CA ASN A 38 15.26 5.93 18.07
C ASN A 38 16.63 5.74 17.42
N GLY A 39 16.81 6.22 16.19
CA GLY A 39 18.06 6.09 15.46
C GLY A 39 19.22 6.95 15.98
N THR A 40 18.98 7.85 16.94
CA THR A 40 20.01 8.73 17.51
C THR A 40 20.63 8.17 18.79
N THR A 41 19.80 7.69 19.72
CA THR A 41 20.25 7.18 21.04
C THR A 41 19.94 5.72 21.28
N GLY A 42 19.15 5.08 20.42
CA GLY A 42 18.82 3.66 20.51
C GLY A 42 20.01 2.77 20.16
N VAL A 43 19.89 1.48 20.49
CA VAL A 43 20.88 0.45 20.15
C VAL A 43 20.15 -0.83 19.79
N ASP A 44 20.53 -1.49 18.69
CA ASP A 44 19.83 -2.70 18.19
C ASP A 44 20.00 -3.94 19.08
N THR A 45 20.81 -3.86 20.14
CA THR A 45 20.87 -4.87 21.20
C THR A 45 19.81 -4.66 22.29
N ASN A 46 19.11 -3.53 22.29
CA ASN A 46 18.04 -3.26 23.26
C ASN A 46 16.77 -4.06 22.92
N ASP A 47 15.88 -4.16 23.89
CA ASP A 47 14.62 -4.91 23.76
C ASP A 47 13.47 -4.09 23.13
N GLY A 48 13.64 -2.79 22.95
CA GLY A 48 12.65 -1.92 22.33
C GLY A 48 11.38 -1.71 23.17
N LYS A 49 11.31 -2.16 24.43
CA LYS A 49 10.06 -2.11 25.21
C LYS A 49 9.69 -0.72 25.74
N THR A 50 10.66 0.18 25.80
CA THR A 50 10.48 1.55 26.30
C THR A 50 11.29 2.52 25.46
N ALA A 51 10.94 3.82 25.50
CA ALA A 51 11.74 4.85 24.84
C ALA A 51 13.21 4.88 25.32
N ALA A 52 13.47 4.55 26.60
CA ALA A 52 14.82 4.48 27.16
C ALA A 52 15.61 3.25 26.69
N THR A 53 14.93 2.19 26.26
CA THR A 53 15.50 0.96 25.69
C THR A 53 15.14 0.82 24.21
N ALA A 54 15.00 1.93 23.50
CA ALA A 54 14.68 1.93 22.08
C ALA A 54 15.76 1.24 21.24
N VAL A 55 15.34 0.61 20.14
CA VAL A 55 16.25 0.09 19.11
C VAL A 55 16.67 1.20 18.15
N ALA A 56 17.78 1.03 17.45
CA ALA A 56 18.34 2.06 16.57
C ALA A 56 17.76 1.99 15.14
N SER A 57 17.39 0.81 14.65
CA SER A 57 16.95 0.62 13.28
C SER A 57 15.51 0.11 13.16
N LEU A 58 14.80 0.58 12.12
CA LEU A 58 13.47 0.08 11.79
C LEU A 58 13.49 -1.41 11.45
N ALA A 59 14.55 -1.89 10.81
CA ALA A 59 14.72 -3.33 10.54
C ALA A 59 14.74 -4.12 11.86
N LYS A 60 15.48 -3.64 12.87
CA LYS A 60 15.48 -4.30 14.17
C LYS A 60 14.13 -4.24 14.86
N ALA A 61 13.42 -3.13 14.75
CA ALA A 61 12.07 -3.01 15.31
C ALA A 61 11.11 -4.05 14.71
N ILE A 62 11.20 -4.30 13.40
CA ILE A 62 10.40 -5.33 12.70
C ILE A 62 10.83 -6.75 13.10
N GLU A 63 12.13 -7.01 13.28
CA GLU A 63 12.59 -8.30 13.81
C GLU A 63 12.01 -8.60 15.19
N ILE A 64 11.98 -7.60 16.07
CA ILE A 64 11.33 -7.72 17.40
C ILE A 64 9.82 -7.90 17.23
N ALA A 65 9.20 -7.16 16.30
CA ALA A 65 7.78 -7.28 15.99
C ALA A 65 7.39 -8.73 15.63
N ASN A 66 8.23 -9.42 14.87
CA ASN A 66 8.03 -10.83 14.50
C ASN A 66 8.11 -11.81 15.69
N THR A 67 8.60 -11.38 16.86
CA THR A 67 8.58 -12.21 18.07
C THR A 67 7.21 -12.23 18.76
N TYR A 68 6.32 -11.30 18.41
CA TYR A 68 4.93 -11.28 18.88
C TYR A 68 4.07 -12.18 17.99
N ALA A 69 4.19 -13.50 18.17
CA ALA A 69 3.61 -14.52 17.27
C ALA A 69 2.10 -14.39 17.01
N ASP A 70 1.34 -13.81 17.94
CA ASP A 70 -0.12 -13.68 17.87
C ASP A 70 -0.61 -12.24 17.61
N ALA A 71 0.32 -11.29 17.44
CA ALA A 71 -0.05 -9.90 17.19
C ALA A 71 -0.56 -9.74 15.76
N LYS A 72 -1.78 -9.22 15.60
CA LYS A 72 -2.30 -8.78 14.30
C LYS A 72 -1.66 -7.47 13.85
N GLU A 73 -1.26 -6.65 14.82
CA GLU A 73 -0.63 -5.36 14.62
C GLU A 73 0.44 -5.13 15.70
N VAL A 74 1.55 -4.52 15.31
CA VAL A 74 2.61 -4.07 16.20
C VAL A 74 2.88 -2.59 15.93
N VAL A 75 2.83 -1.78 16.98
CA VAL A 75 3.09 -0.34 16.90
C VAL A 75 4.58 -0.08 17.09
N VAL A 76 5.21 0.58 16.12
CA VAL A 76 6.58 1.07 16.22
C VAL A 76 6.55 2.56 16.54
N VAL A 77 6.92 2.91 17.76
CA VAL A 77 6.91 4.31 18.23
C VAL A 77 8.22 4.99 17.83
N LEU A 78 8.14 5.97 16.94
CA LEU A 78 9.27 6.80 16.54
C LEU A 78 9.57 7.82 17.64
N SER A 79 10.41 7.42 18.59
CA SER A 79 10.77 8.22 19.78
C SER A 79 12.01 9.11 19.60
N GLY A 80 12.65 9.06 18.44
CA GLY A 80 13.74 9.95 18.05
C GLY A 80 14.07 9.82 16.57
N ASP A 81 14.82 10.80 16.05
CA ASP A 81 15.20 10.86 14.64
C ASP A 81 15.83 9.54 14.19
N THR A 82 15.29 9.01 13.10
CA THR A 82 15.71 7.72 12.56
C THR A 82 15.91 7.83 11.07
N MET A 83 17.12 7.52 10.63
CA MET A 83 17.45 7.43 9.21
C MET A 83 17.28 5.98 8.74
N LEU A 84 16.50 5.79 7.68
CA LEU A 84 16.48 4.51 6.96
C LEU A 84 17.82 4.34 6.24
N GLY A 85 18.31 3.09 6.14
CA GLY A 85 19.69 2.74 5.79
C GLY A 85 20.29 3.40 4.54
N ASP A 86 21.55 3.10 4.24
CA ASP A 86 22.31 3.75 3.16
C ASP A 86 22.22 3.05 1.79
N ALA A 87 21.52 1.91 1.71
CA ALA A 87 21.36 1.13 0.49
C ALA A 87 20.36 1.75 -0.50
N GLN A 88 20.64 1.62 -1.80
CA GLN A 88 19.76 2.13 -2.86
C GLN A 88 18.35 1.51 -2.85
N ALA A 89 18.28 0.23 -2.54
CA ALA A 89 17.03 -0.46 -2.24
C ALA A 89 17.10 -0.91 -0.78
N TYR A 90 16.29 -0.29 0.07
CA TYR A 90 16.19 -0.64 1.47
C TYR A 90 15.03 -1.61 1.66
N VAL A 91 15.35 -2.88 1.88
CA VAL A 91 14.36 -3.95 2.01
C VAL A 91 14.10 -4.22 3.47
N LEU A 92 12.85 -4.02 3.90
CA LEU A 92 12.46 -4.30 5.28
C LEU A 92 12.31 -5.81 5.50
N PRO A 93 12.58 -6.31 6.73
CA PRO A 93 12.36 -7.72 7.06
C PRO A 93 10.91 -8.15 6.78
N ALA A 94 10.75 -9.42 6.38
CA ALA A 94 9.44 -10.01 6.16
C ALA A 94 8.63 -10.03 7.46
N HIS A 95 7.33 -9.75 7.39
CA HIS A 95 6.42 -9.78 8.54
C HIS A 95 4.98 -10.04 8.10
N THR A 96 4.17 -10.66 8.98
CA THR A 96 2.75 -10.94 8.72
C THR A 96 1.81 -10.03 9.51
N ALA A 97 2.22 -9.58 10.69
CA ALA A 97 1.50 -8.59 11.48
C ALA A 97 1.58 -7.22 10.79
N LYS A 98 0.53 -6.40 10.85
CA LYS A 98 0.60 -5.01 10.40
C LYS A 98 1.61 -4.25 11.25
N ILE A 99 2.58 -3.58 10.62
CA ILE A 99 3.52 -2.70 11.32
C ILE A 99 3.06 -1.26 11.16
N THR A 100 2.70 -0.61 12.26
CA THR A 100 2.27 0.79 12.27
C THR A 100 3.35 1.65 12.90
N VAL A 101 4.02 2.49 12.10
CA VAL A 101 5.00 3.44 12.61
C VAL A 101 4.28 4.73 12.97
N THR A 102 4.43 5.19 14.22
CA THR A 102 3.75 6.39 14.72
C THR A 102 4.67 7.33 15.48
N GLY A 103 4.42 8.63 15.35
CA GLY A 103 5.03 9.69 16.14
C GLY A 103 4.17 10.16 17.31
N ASN A 104 2.97 9.60 17.52
CA ASN A 104 2.10 9.95 18.66
C ASN A 104 1.49 8.68 19.24
N TYR A 105 1.82 8.36 20.50
CA TYR A 105 1.45 7.08 21.11
C TYR A 105 1.10 7.22 22.59
N ASP A 106 -0.03 6.65 23.00
CA ASP A 106 -0.51 6.59 24.40
C ASP A 106 -0.50 7.99 25.08
N GLY A 107 -0.97 9.00 24.34
CA GLY A 107 -1.01 10.39 24.79
C GLY A 107 0.34 11.12 24.83
N THR A 108 1.42 10.47 24.40
CA THR A 108 2.75 11.08 24.30
C THR A 108 3.05 11.47 22.85
N ASP A 109 3.32 12.76 22.66
CA ASP A 109 3.69 13.32 21.37
C ASP A 109 5.21 13.22 21.14
N TYR A 110 5.61 12.39 20.18
CA TYR A 110 6.98 12.24 19.68
C TYR A 110 7.15 12.86 18.28
N LYS A 111 6.18 13.64 17.76
CA LYS A 111 6.18 14.18 16.38
C LYS A 111 7.37 15.08 16.04
N SER A 112 8.15 15.51 17.04
CA SER A 112 9.42 16.19 16.80
C SER A 112 10.47 15.30 16.13
N ALA A 113 10.29 13.97 16.16
CA ALA A 113 11.17 13.02 15.52
C ALA A 113 10.84 12.86 14.03
N PHE A 114 11.89 12.77 13.20
CA PHE A 114 11.78 12.55 11.76
C PHE A 114 12.15 11.12 11.38
N LEU A 115 11.33 10.50 10.53
CA LEU A 115 11.74 9.33 9.76
C LEU A 115 12.38 9.81 8.46
N THR A 116 13.70 9.67 8.34
CA THR A 116 14.46 10.22 7.21
C THR A 116 14.83 9.16 6.20
N PHE A 117 14.45 9.41 4.95
CA PHE A 117 14.84 8.64 3.77
C PHE A 117 16.06 9.33 3.16
N ASN A 118 17.22 8.73 3.35
CA ASN A 118 18.50 9.27 2.89
C ASN A 118 18.54 9.44 1.36
N ALA A 119 19.36 10.36 0.87
CA ALA A 119 19.59 10.66 -0.55
C ALA A 119 19.98 9.44 -1.40
N ASN A 120 20.59 8.43 -0.77
CA ASN A 120 20.99 7.21 -1.46
C ASN A 120 19.83 6.22 -1.68
N ILE A 121 18.77 6.29 -0.87
CA ILE A 121 17.63 5.39 -1.00
C ILE A 121 16.78 5.86 -2.19
N ALA A 122 16.61 4.99 -3.18
CA ALA A 122 15.63 5.18 -4.25
C ALA A 122 14.34 4.40 -3.96
N HIS A 123 14.43 3.28 -3.24
CA HIS A 123 13.30 2.39 -2.98
C HIS A 123 13.29 1.91 -1.54
N VAL A 124 12.14 1.98 -0.88
CA VAL A 124 11.84 1.22 0.34
C VAL A 124 10.83 0.14 -0.01
N LEU A 125 11.21 -1.11 0.25
CA LEU A 125 10.39 -2.27 -0.06
C LEU A 125 9.77 -2.80 1.24
N PHE A 126 8.45 -2.66 1.38
CA PHE A 126 7.69 -3.17 2.52
C PHE A 126 7.37 -4.64 2.27
N ASN A 127 7.83 -5.52 3.17
CA ASN A 127 7.73 -6.98 3.01
C ASN A 127 6.68 -7.59 3.95
N GLY A 128 5.52 -6.95 3.97
CA GLY A 128 4.41 -7.24 4.87
C GLY A 128 3.49 -6.02 4.97
N PRO A 129 2.34 -6.14 5.67
CA PRO A 129 1.40 -5.04 5.82
C PRO A 129 1.99 -3.89 6.65
N PHE A 130 1.86 -2.65 6.17
CA PHE A 130 2.54 -1.50 6.77
C PHE A 130 1.65 -0.26 6.85
N ALA A 131 1.85 0.55 7.89
CA ALA A 131 1.19 1.83 8.07
C ALA A 131 2.11 2.92 8.63
N PHE A 132 1.81 4.17 8.29
CA PHE A 132 2.38 5.36 8.91
C PHE A 132 1.27 6.24 9.48
N GLU A 133 1.44 6.72 10.71
CA GLU A 133 0.49 7.61 11.38
C GLU A 133 1.21 8.72 12.15
N TYR A 134 0.62 9.91 12.21
CA TYR A 134 1.00 10.99 13.13
C TYR A 134 2.51 11.25 13.22
N LEU A 135 3.21 11.35 12.09
CA LEU A 135 4.66 11.53 12.04
C LEU A 135 5.10 12.37 10.86
N THR A 136 6.36 12.81 10.90
CA THR A 136 6.99 13.52 9.79
C THR A 136 7.98 12.62 9.07
N ILE A 137 7.79 12.46 7.76
CA ILE A 137 8.72 11.78 6.86
C ILE A 137 9.57 12.82 6.14
N SER A 138 10.87 12.76 6.33
CA SER A 138 11.82 13.60 5.61
C SER A 138 12.40 12.84 4.43
N VAL A 139 12.36 13.43 3.22
CA VAL A 139 12.83 12.78 1.99
C VAL A 139 13.99 13.57 1.40
N ALA A 140 15.18 12.98 1.41
CA ALA A 140 16.41 13.62 0.90
C ALA A 140 16.80 13.17 -0.52
N THR A 141 15.88 12.54 -1.25
CA THR A 141 16.10 11.97 -2.60
C THR A 141 15.03 12.44 -3.58
N THR A 142 15.37 12.48 -4.88
CA THR A 142 14.50 13.04 -5.93
C THR A 142 13.52 12.02 -6.52
N ASN A 143 13.62 10.74 -6.14
CA ASN A 143 12.80 9.64 -6.67
C ASN A 143 12.62 8.55 -5.60
N ALA A 144 12.21 8.95 -4.39
CA ALA A 144 11.82 8.00 -3.35
C ALA A 144 10.58 7.22 -3.78
N ILE A 145 10.64 5.89 -3.70
CA ILE A 145 9.52 5.00 -4.01
C ILE A 145 9.21 4.14 -2.79
N PHE A 146 7.95 4.16 -2.39
CA PHE A 146 7.40 3.37 -1.30
C PHE A 146 6.68 2.19 -1.95
N ALA A 147 7.34 1.03 -2.00
CA ALA A 147 6.84 -0.15 -2.69
C ALA A 147 6.22 -1.14 -1.71
N ALA A 148 4.89 -1.26 -1.73
CA ALA A 148 4.15 -2.16 -0.86
C ALA A 148 4.31 -3.65 -1.25
N GLN A 149 4.80 -3.94 -2.46
CA GLN A 149 5.01 -5.30 -2.96
C GLN A 149 3.74 -6.17 -2.88
N TYR A 150 2.59 -5.59 -3.23
CA TYR A 150 1.27 -6.23 -3.13
C TYR A 150 0.92 -6.69 -1.69
N ASN A 151 1.42 -6.01 -0.68
CA ASN A 151 0.90 -6.08 0.69
C ASN A 151 -0.06 -4.91 0.94
N SER A 152 -0.92 -5.03 1.95
CA SER A 152 -1.75 -3.91 2.39
C SER A 152 -0.88 -2.77 2.91
N PHE A 153 -1.26 -1.53 2.60
CA PHE A 153 -0.44 -0.36 2.89
C PHE A 153 -1.30 0.84 3.27
N GLU A 154 -0.93 1.53 4.35
CA GLU A 154 -1.71 2.64 4.87
C GLU A 154 -0.86 3.89 5.13
N ILE A 155 -1.35 5.02 4.66
CA ILE A 155 -0.95 6.35 5.13
C ILE A 155 -2.11 6.88 5.95
N GLY A 156 -2.02 6.75 7.26
CA GLY A 156 -3.05 7.18 8.19
C GLY A 156 -3.09 8.69 8.37
N GLU A 157 -3.70 9.15 9.46
CA GLU A 157 -3.83 10.57 9.77
C GLU A 157 -2.50 11.22 10.16
N GLY A 158 -2.39 12.53 9.96
CA GLY A 158 -1.29 13.33 10.51
C GLY A 158 0.11 12.98 9.99
N VAL A 159 0.22 12.32 8.83
CA VAL A 159 1.50 12.09 8.16
C VAL A 159 1.86 13.32 7.34
N GLU A 160 3.01 13.92 7.66
CA GLU A 160 3.59 15.02 6.91
C GLU A 160 4.78 14.53 6.09
N ILE A 161 4.87 14.98 4.84
CA ILE A 161 6.02 14.68 3.97
C ILE A 161 6.80 15.98 3.73
N VAL A 162 8.07 15.99 4.13
CA VAL A 162 8.97 17.14 4.01
C VAL A 162 10.13 16.78 3.09
N PRO A 163 10.10 17.19 1.81
CA PRO A 163 11.27 17.11 0.95
C PRO A 163 12.40 17.97 1.54
N GLN A 164 13.58 17.40 1.74
CA GLN A 164 14.74 18.18 2.17
C GLN A 164 15.22 19.02 0.99
N ALA A 165 15.35 20.33 1.22
CA ALA A 165 15.81 21.26 0.20
C ALA A 165 17.30 21.04 -0.11
N ASP A 166 17.61 20.38 -1.22
CA ASP A 166 18.88 20.57 -1.91
C ASP A 166 18.69 21.70 -2.96
N PRO A 167 19.33 22.88 -2.80
CA PRO A 167 19.22 23.97 -3.77
C PRO A 167 19.73 23.61 -5.18
N ALA A 168 20.40 22.46 -5.37
CA ALA A 168 20.86 21.95 -6.66
C ALA A 168 20.10 20.71 -7.17
N LYS A 169 19.23 20.08 -6.37
CA LYS A 169 18.53 18.83 -6.73
C LYS A 169 17.11 18.80 -6.13
N TYR A 170 16.15 18.51 -7.00
CA TYR A 170 14.70 18.60 -6.83
C TYR A 170 14.07 18.40 -5.43
N THR A 171 13.06 19.23 -5.18
CA THR A 171 12.01 19.16 -4.14
C THR A 171 10.95 18.08 -4.44
N SER A 172 11.36 16.84 -4.67
CA SER A 172 10.43 15.78 -5.10
C SER A 172 9.74 15.10 -3.91
N TYR A 173 8.42 14.95 -3.99
CA TYR A 173 7.66 14.09 -3.08
C TYR A 173 7.83 12.60 -3.44
N PRO A 174 7.68 11.67 -2.48
CA PRO A 174 7.76 10.25 -2.73
C PRO A 174 6.60 9.75 -3.60
N ILE A 175 6.85 8.62 -4.25
CA ILE A 175 5.87 7.88 -5.05
C ILE A 175 5.35 6.72 -4.21
N ILE A 176 4.03 6.55 -4.16
CA ILE A 176 3.43 5.32 -3.62
C ILE A 176 3.31 4.31 -4.76
N LEU A 177 3.84 3.11 -4.54
CA LEU A 177 3.78 1.99 -5.46
C LEU A 177 3.16 0.80 -4.75
N VAL A 178 1.95 0.41 -5.15
CA VAL A 178 1.27 -0.75 -4.55
C VAL A 178 1.94 -2.05 -4.98
N GLY A 179 2.36 -2.15 -6.25
CA GLY A 179 3.07 -3.29 -6.78
C GLY A 179 4.56 -3.33 -6.39
N CYS A 180 5.32 -4.06 -7.21
CA CYS A 180 6.74 -4.27 -7.05
C CYS A 180 7.58 -3.24 -7.83
N SER A 181 8.78 -2.96 -7.30
CA SER A 181 9.81 -2.16 -7.97
C SER A 181 11.07 -3.00 -8.15
N SER A 182 11.58 -3.11 -9.37
CA SER A 182 12.90 -3.68 -9.65
C SER A 182 13.74 -2.65 -10.39
N ASN A 183 14.65 -1.97 -9.69
CA ASN A 183 15.60 -1.14 -10.44
C ASN A 183 16.52 -2.09 -11.24
N GLY A 184 16.70 -1.82 -12.53
CA GLY A 184 17.29 -2.70 -13.56
C GLY A 184 18.77 -3.05 -13.38
N GLY A 185 19.16 -3.56 -12.21
CA GLY A 185 20.54 -3.86 -11.86
C GLY A 185 20.75 -4.93 -10.78
N GLY A 186 19.73 -5.70 -10.39
CA GLY A 186 19.93 -6.92 -9.58
C GLY A 186 19.02 -7.09 -8.35
N ASN A 187 18.24 -6.08 -7.97
CA ASN A 187 17.28 -6.20 -6.88
C ASN A 187 15.92 -6.56 -7.46
N ASN A 188 15.69 -7.86 -7.61
CA ASN A 188 14.36 -8.39 -7.88
C ASN A 188 13.46 -8.10 -6.65
N PRO A 189 12.13 -7.90 -6.83
CA PRO A 189 11.21 -8.04 -5.71
C PRO A 189 11.50 -9.37 -5.02
N LEU A 190 11.53 -9.38 -3.68
CA LEU A 190 11.96 -10.56 -2.89
C LEU A 190 11.14 -11.81 -3.24
N ASP A 191 9.91 -11.66 -3.73
CA ASP A 191 9.08 -12.80 -4.14
C ASP A 191 9.51 -13.47 -5.46
N LYS A 192 10.46 -12.89 -6.20
CA LYS A 192 11.20 -13.64 -7.22
C LYS A 192 12.15 -14.66 -6.59
N ALA A 193 12.65 -14.42 -5.37
CA ALA A 193 13.39 -15.43 -4.61
C ALA A 193 12.47 -16.55 -4.09
N ALA A 194 11.17 -16.30 -3.93
CA ALA A 194 10.13 -17.30 -3.67
C ALA A 194 9.54 -17.96 -4.93
N GLY A 195 9.95 -17.53 -6.13
CA GLY A 195 9.49 -18.09 -7.41
C GLY A 195 8.04 -17.75 -7.80
N LYS A 196 7.33 -16.90 -7.05
CA LYS A 196 5.96 -16.50 -7.37
C LYS A 196 5.98 -15.33 -8.36
N SER A 197 5.69 -15.63 -9.62
CA SER A 197 5.47 -14.58 -10.63
C SER A 197 4.03 -14.07 -10.66
N THR A 198 3.14 -14.64 -9.84
CA THR A 198 1.73 -14.29 -9.80
C THR A 198 1.28 -14.09 -8.36
N PHE A 199 0.67 -12.94 -8.08
CA PHE A 199 0.12 -12.55 -6.79
C PHE A 199 -1.40 -12.66 -6.85
N THR A 200 -2.02 -13.36 -5.91
CA THR A 200 -3.48 -13.58 -5.88
C THR A 200 -4.13 -13.05 -4.59
N ASN A 201 -3.34 -12.41 -3.72
CA ASN A 201 -3.83 -11.90 -2.45
C ASN A 201 -4.69 -10.66 -2.68
N ASP A 202 -5.70 -10.49 -1.84
CA ASP A 202 -6.43 -9.23 -1.78
C ASP A 202 -5.53 -8.15 -1.16
N VAL A 203 -5.51 -6.98 -1.78
CA VAL A 203 -4.65 -5.85 -1.38
C VAL A 203 -5.51 -4.67 -1.01
N TYR A 204 -5.27 -4.11 0.17
CA TYR A 204 -5.98 -2.94 0.67
C TYR A 204 -4.99 -1.79 0.86
N VAL A 205 -5.25 -0.67 0.19
CA VAL A 205 -4.44 0.54 0.30
C VAL A 205 -5.31 1.68 0.79
N GLU A 206 -4.87 2.37 1.83
CA GLU A 206 -5.59 3.51 2.39
C GLU A 206 -4.68 4.73 2.51
N ILE A 207 -5.16 5.89 2.06
CA ILE A 207 -4.41 7.14 2.08
C ILE A 207 -5.30 8.26 2.64
N ASN A 208 -4.98 8.69 3.85
CA ASN A 208 -5.68 9.69 4.63
C ASN A 208 -4.93 11.04 4.66
N SER A 209 -3.62 11.06 4.43
CA SER A 209 -2.82 12.30 4.52
C SER A 209 -1.53 12.29 3.68
N GLY A 210 -0.66 13.27 3.91
CA GLY A 210 0.61 13.44 3.20
C GLY A 210 0.53 14.17 1.86
N THR A 211 1.70 14.53 1.33
CA THR A 211 1.86 15.04 -0.03
C THR A 211 2.78 14.11 -0.80
N TRP A 212 2.35 13.72 -1.99
CA TRP A 212 2.91 12.64 -2.79
C TRP A 212 3.16 13.15 -4.21
N ALA A 213 4.13 12.57 -4.92
CA ALA A 213 4.28 12.85 -6.34
C ALA A 213 3.10 12.21 -7.10
N TYR A 214 2.99 10.89 -7.00
CA TYR A 214 1.88 10.15 -7.60
C TYR A 214 1.70 8.78 -6.95
N LEU A 215 0.55 8.18 -7.20
CA LEU A 215 0.23 6.80 -6.85
C LEU A 215 0.34 5.90 -8.08
N ARG A 216 0.87 4.68 -7.89
CA ARG A 216 0.90 3.63 -8.89
C ARG A 216 0.34 2.33 -8.32
N GLY A 217 -0.78 1.84 -8.84
CA GLY A 217 -1.40 0.60 -8.35
C GLY A 217 -0.74 -0.68 -8.87
N GLY A 218 -0.07 -0.62 -10.02
CA GLY A 218 0.67 -1.75 -10.59
C GLY A 218 2.17 -1.73 -10.31
N ASP A 219 2.88 -2.60 -11.01
CA ASP A 219 4.33 -2.69 -10.97
C ASP A 219 5.02 -1.49 -11.63
N ARG A 220 6.20 -1.10 -11.11
CA ARG A 220 7.04 -0.08 -11.75
C ARG A 220 7.98 -0.63 -12.80
N ASP A 221 8.58 -1.79 -12.61
CA ASP A 221 9.61 -2.34 -13.51
C ASP A 221 9.67 -3.88 -13.50
N SER A 222 8.79 -4.54 -12.75
CA SER A 222 8.88 -5.96 -12.41
C SER A 222 8.14 -6.89 -13.36
N PHE A 223 8.39 -8.18 -13.14
CA PHE A 223 8.02 -9.31 -14.00
C PHE A 223 6.83 -10.10 -13.45
N SER A 224 6.04 -9.47 -12.59
CA SER A 224 4.93 -10.10 -11.87
C SER A 224 3.59 -9.84 -12.55
N THR A 225 2.66 -10.73 -12.27
CA THR A 225 1.25 -10.62 -12.62
C THR A 225 0.46 -10.54 -11.32
N TYR A 226 -0.42 -9.55 -11.19
CA TYR A 226 -1.38 -9.48 -10.11
C TYR A 226 -2.73 -10.01 -10.59
N ASP A 227 -3.31 -10.99 -9.89
CA ASP A 227 -4.53 -11.70 -10.26
C ASP A 227 -5.48 -11.80 -9.04
N GLY A 228 -5.41 -10.83 -8.12
CA GLY A 228 -6.26 -10.72 -6.93
C GLY A 228 -7.21 -9.51 -6.98
N ASN A 229 -7.87 -9.20 -5.85
CA ASN A 229 -8.67 -7.99 -5.70
C ASN A 229 -7.90 -6.86 -4.99
N MET A 230 -7.76 -5.72 -5.66
CA MET A 230 -7.12 -4.54 -5.10
C MET A 230 -8.16 -3.47 -4.78
N THR A 231 -8.21 -3.02 -3.54
CA THR A 231 -9.01 -1.87 -3.11
C THR A 231 -8.10 -0.74 -2.67
N ILE A 232 -8.32 0.45 -3.23
CA ILE A 232 -7.58 1.66 -2.89
C ILE A 232 -8.57 2.73 -2.43
N ASN A 233 -8.38 3.25 -1.23
CA ASN A 233 -9.18 4.32 -0.64
C ASN A 233 -8.32 5.57 -0.49
N ILE A 234 -8.71 6.66 -1.15
CA ILE A 234 -8.10 7.98 -0.99
C ILE A 234 -9.10 8.86 -0.25
N ASN A 235 -8.87 9.03 1.04
CA ASN A 235 -9.69 9.88 1.91
C ASN A 235 -9.07 11.26 2.12
N GLY A 236 -7.78 11.41 1.83
CA GLY A 236 -7.07 12.66 1.93
C GLY A 236 -5.74 12.66 1.17
N GLY A 237 -4.88 13.61 1.55
CA GLY A 237 -3.58 13.82 0.92
C GLY A 237 -3.63 14.62 -0.38
N THR A 238 -2.45 14.98 -0.88
CA THR A 238 -2.27 15.76 -2.12
C THR A 238 -1.31 15.04 -3.06
N PHE A 239 -1.71 14.85 -4.32
CA PHE A 239 -0.89 14.20 -5.35
C PHE A 239 -0.47 15.22 -6.41
N LEU A 240 0.81 15.57 -6.37
CA LEU A 240 1.45 16.61 -7.16
C LEU A 240 2.13 16.01 -8.39
N GLN A 241 1.60 16.31 -9.57
CA GLN A 241 2.31 16.04 -10.80
C GLN A 241 3.48 17.04 -10.93
N GLY A 242 4.72 16.53 -10.96
CA GLY A 242 5.89 17.32 -11.34
C GLY A 242 5.74 17.85 -12.77
N ALA A 243 6.47 18.91 -13.12
CA ALA A 243 6.52 19.43 -14.49
C ALA A 243 7.16 18.38 -15.44
N GLY A 244 6.37 17.42 -15.90
CA GLY A 244 6.79 16.19 -16.57
C GLY A 244 5.62 15.20 -16.62
N THR A 245 5.78 14.07 -17.31
CA THR A 245 4.74 13.04 -17.58
C THR A 245 4.22 12.27 -16.34
N ASP A 246 4.34 12.84 -15.15
CA ASP A 246 4.18 12.19 -13.85
C ASP A 246 2.71 12.16 -13.42
N THR A 247 1.94 11.21 -13.95
CA THR A 247 0.53 11.02 -13.61
C THR A 247 0.36 9.94 -12.54
N SER A 248 -0.70 10.03 -11.72
CA SER A 248 -1.16 8.88 -10.92
C SER A 248 -1.85 7.86 -11.82
N TYR A 249 -1.41 6.60 -11.72
CA TYR A 249 -1.88 5.50 -12.58
C TYR A 249 -2.35 4.33 -11.73
N PHE A 250 -3.57 3.86 -11.96
CA PHE A 250 -4.09 2.73 -11.16
C PHE A 250 -3.60 1.39 -11.65
N THR A 251 -3.52 1.25 -12.96
CA THR A 251 -2.81 0.14 -13.59
C THR A 251 -1.63 0.69 -14.36
N SER A 252 -0.47 0.09 -14.14
CA SER A 252 0.68 0.29 -15.01
C SER A 252 1.46 -1.01 -15.12
N ALA A 253 1.92 -1.33 -16.32
CA ALA A 253 3.13 -2.11 -16.47
C ALA A 253 4.12 -1.28 -17.27
N ASN A 254 5.36 -1.22 -16.80
CA ASN A 254 6.39 -0.45 -17.48
C ASN A 254 7.07 -1.25 -18.61
N THR A 255 7.72 -0.50 -19.50
CA THR A 255 8.35 -0.87 -20.77
C THR A 255 9.32 -2.04 -20.75
N ASN A 256 9.83 -2.43 -19.58
CA ASN A 256 11.08 -3.20 -19.49
C ASN A 256 10.88 -4.64 -19.02
N SER A 257 9.72 -5.25 -19.24
CA SER A 257 9.57 -6.71 -19.08
C SER A 257 9.99 -7.43 -20.36
N PRO A 258 11.24 -7.94 -20.48
CA PRO A 258 11.63 -8.85 -21.56
C PRO A 258 10.85 -10.17 -21.55
N THR A 259 10.09 -10.49 -20.49
CA THR A 259 9.35 -11.76 -20.41
C THR A 259 7.94 -11.70 -20.99
N GLY A 260 7.46 -10.52 -21.41
CA GLY A 260 6.14 -10.40 -22.01
C GLY A 260 4.97 -10.79 -21.09
N LYS A 261 5.09 -10.53 -19.77
CA LYS A 261 4.00 -10.80 -18.81
C LYS A 261 3.14 -9.57 -18.58
N ALA A 262 1.82 -9.74 -18.57
CA ALA A 262 0.87 -8.72 -18.15
C ALA A 262 1.04 -8.43 -16.64
N ALA A 263 0.97 -7.16 -16.25
CA ALA A 263 0.99 -6.77 -14.84
C ALA A 263 -0.29 -7.20 -14.11
N PHE A 264 -1.38 -7.46 -14.84
CA PHE A 264 -2.66 -7.89 -14.30
C PHE A 264 -3.17 -9.11 -15.06
N GLY A 265 -3.61 -10.14 -14.32
CA GLY A 265 -4.17 -11.39 -14.83
C GLY A 265 -5.69 -11.33 -15.01
N ASP A 266 -6.25 -12.31 -15.69
CA ASP A 266 -7.66 -12.33 -16.13
C ASP A 266 -8.70 -12.16 -15.00
N ASN A 267 -8.33 -12.41 -13.75
CA ASN A 267 -9.20 -12.31 -12.58
C ASN A 267 -8.97 -11.03 -11.76
N ALA A 268 -8.03 -10.17 -12.17
CA ALA A 268 -7.71 -8.97 -11.42
C ALA A 268 -8.92 -8.02 -11.36
N LYS A 269 -9.29 -7.61 -10.15
CA LYS A 269 -10.32 -6.60 -9.91
C LYS A 269 -9.76 -5.46 -9.12
N ILE A 270 -9.97 -4.24 -9.57
CA ILE A 270 -9.41 -3.04 -8.97
C ILE A 270 -10.55 -2.09 -8.67
N VAL A 271 -10.72 -1.73 -7.41
CA VAL A 271 -11.69 -0.73 -6.96
C VAL A 271 -10.94 0.43 -6.36
N MET A 272 -11.26 1.64 -6.83
CA MET A 272 -10.79 2.86 -6.20
C MET A 272 -11.93 3.72 -5.70
N ASN A 273 -11.82 4.14 -4.44
CA ASN A 273 -12.71 5.09 -3.80
C ASN A 273 -11.97 6.40 -3.56
N LEU A 274 -12.36 7.44 -4.30
CA LEU A 274 -11.80 8.79 -4.19
C LEU A 274 -12.75 9.62 -3.33
N ASN A 275 -12.56 9.53 -2.02
CA ASN A 275 -13.43 10.10 -0.98
C ASN A 275 -13.01 11.53 -0.58
N GLY A 276 -11.72 11.83 -0.63
CA GLY A 276 -11.19 13.15 -0.28
C GLY A 276 -9.77 13.36 -0.77
N GLY A 277 -9.21 14.52 -0.48
CA GLY A 277 -7.90 14.92 -0.98
C GLY A 277 -7.94 15.50 -2.40
N GLU A 278 -6.75 15.72 -2.96
CA GLU A 278 -6.59 16.39 -4.24
C GLU A 278 -5.59 15.64 -5.14
N MET A 279 -5.96 15.47 -6.42
CA MET A 279 -5.08 14.91 -7.44
C MET A 279 -5.01 15.83 -8.66
N THR A 280 -3.81 16.02 -9.19
CA THR A 280 -3.63 16.84 -10.41
C THR A 280 -4.13 16.10 -11.65
N TYR A 281 -3.62 14.89 -11.90
CA TYR A 281 -4.02 14.11 -13.07
C TYR A 281 -4.19 12.66 -12.67
N LEU A 282 -5.24 12.05 -13.24
CA LEU A 282 -5.55 10.66 -13.03
C LEU A 282 -5.66 9.86 -14.33
N ALA A 283 -5.05 8.68 -14.37
CA ALA A 283 -5.34 7.68 -15.38
C ALA A 283 -5.68 6.29 -14.80
N ALA A 284 -6.71 5.67 -15.35
CA ALA A 284 -7.09 4.30 -14.98
C ALA A 284 -6.02 3.30 -15.43
N ALA A 285 -5.50 3.50 -16.63
CA ALA A 285 -4.42 2.69 -17.19
C ALA A 285 -3.34 3.55 -17.86
N ASN A 286 -2.09 3.11 -17.74
CA ASN A 286 -0.99 3.62 -18.55
C ASN A 286 -0.04 2.52 -18.97
N TYR A 287 0.37 2.63 -20.22
CA TYR A 287 1.21 1.62 -20.84
C TYR A 287 2.12 2.19 -21.91
N THR A 288 3.40 1.90 -21.84
CA THR A 288 4.40 2.47 -22.76
C THR A 288 4.83 1.51 -23.87
N LYS A 289 4.43 0.22 -23.84
CA LYS A 289 4.75 -0.79 -24.88
C LYS A 289 3.49 -1.49 -25.50
N PRO A 290 3.37 -1.62 -26.82
CA PRO A 290 2.14 -2.05 -27.52
C PRO A 290 1.56 -3.46 -27.24
N ASP A 291 2.30 -4.36 -26.57
CA ASP A 291 2.07 -5.81 -26.70
C ASP A 291 1.58 -6.53 -25.44
N LEU A 292 1.29 -5.81 -24.35
CA LEU A 292 0.87 -6.44 -23.10
C LEU A 292 -0.50 -5.96 -22.68
N PRO A 293 -1.51 -6.85 -22.68
CA PRO A 293 -2.83 -6.46 -22.28
C PRO A 293 -2.88 -6.20 -20.77
N ILE A 294 -3.72 -5.26 -20.39
CA ILE A 294 -4.21 -5.15 -19.02
C ILE A 294 -5.51 -5.95 -19.00
N ASN A 295 -5.44 -7.14 -18.40
CA ASN A 295 -6.61 -7.95 -18.14
C ASN A 295 -7.06 -7.60 -16.72
N ALA A 296 -8.04 -6.72 -16.56
CA ALA A 296 -8.55 -6.34 -15.25
C ALA A 296 -9.89 -5.61 -15.37
N ASP A 297 -10.79 -5.88 -14.42
CA ASP A 297 -11.95 -5.02 -14.20
C ASP A 297 -11.57 -3.87 -13.26
N ILE A 298 -11.82 -2.64 -13.68
CA ILE A 298 -11.46 -1.43 -12.94
C ILE A 298 -12.73 -0.65 -12.62
N THR A 299 -12.98 -0.39 -11.35
CA THR A 299 -14.02 0.54 -10.89
C THR A 299 -13.38 1.75 -10.22
N ILE A 300 -13.76 2.95 -10.64
CA ILE A 300 -13.33 4.21 -10.03
C ILE A 300 -14.57 4.96 -9.54
N ASN A 301 -14.62 5.24 -8.24
CA ASN A 301 -15.70 5.95 -7.59
C ASN A 301 -15.21 7.34 -7.18
N PHE A 302 -15.67 8.38 -7.87
CA PHE A 302 -15.45 9.77 -7.50
C PHE A 302 -16.55 10.21 -6.51
N ASN A 303 -16.19 10.33 -5.24
CA ASN A 303 -17.11 10.69 -4.17
C ASN A 303 -17.02 12.20 -3.83
N LYS A 304 -18.01 12.67 -3.07
CA LYS A 304 -18.02 14.04 -2.56
C LYS A 304 -16.82 14.26 -1.66
N GLY A 305 -16.11 15.37 -1.87
CA GLY A 305 -14.92 15.74 -1.08
C GLY A 305 -13.61 15.58 -1.85
N PHE A 306 -13.56 14.73 -2.88
CA PHE A 306 -12.39 14.61 -3.74
C PHE A 306 -12.29 15.76 -4.76
N LYS A 307 -11.06 16.17 -5.10
CA LYS A 307 -10.78 17.22 -6.07
C LYS A 307 -9.83 16.73 -7.16
N LEU A 308 -10.22 16.93 -8.42
CA LEU A 308 -9.40 16.64 -9.60
C LEU A 308 -9.07 17.94 -10.34
N ASN A 309 -7.78 18.29 -10.43
CA ASN A 309 -7.34 19.63 -10.87
C ASN A 309 -6.81 19.75 -12.30
N GLY A 310 -6.74 18.66 -13.05
CA GLY A 310 -6.13 18.66 -14.37
C GLY A 310 -6.90 17.80 -15.35
N GLY A 311 -6.67 16.50 -15.32
CA GLY A 311 -7.26 15.61 -16.31
C GLY A 311 -7.55 14.21 -15.82
N PHE A 312 -8.47 13.56 -16.54
CA PHE A 312 -8.78 12.15 -16.38
C PHE A 312 -8.56 11.41 -17.70
N ALA A 313 -7.95 10.24 -17.67
CA ALA A 313 -7.89 9.36 -18.84
C ALA A 313 -8.19 7.91 -18.48
N SER A 314 -9.03 7.25 -19.28
CA SER A 314 -9.16 5.80 -19.26
C SER A 314 -7.83 5.12 -19.62
N SER A 315 -7.11 5.66 -20.59
CA SER A 315 -5.77 5.23 -20.97
C SER A 315 -4.92 6.40 -21.49
N MET A 316 -3.65 6.47 -21.07
CA MET A 316 -2.73 7.54 -21.48
C MET A 316 -1.98 7.29 -22.79
N THR A 317 -2.02 6.07 -23.35
CA THR A 317 -1.16 5.73 -24.48
C THR A 317 -1.89 4.90 -25.53
N LEU A 318 -1.69 5.31 -26.79
CA LEU A 318 -2.43 4.87 -28.00
C LEU A 318 -2.31 3.37 -28.35
N ASN A 319 -1.50 2.60 -27.63
CA ASN A 319 -1.20 1.21 -27.96
C ASN A 319 -1.48 0.22 -26.81
N THR A 320 -2.25 0.63 -25.79
CA THR A 320 -2.61 -0.27 -24.70
C THR A 320 -3.78 -1.15 -25.11
N VAL A 321 -3.69 -2.47 -24.91
CA VAL A 321 -4.84 -3.37 -25.00
C VAL A 321 -5.46 -3.46 -23.60
N PHE A 322 -6.62 -2.85 -23.41
CA PHE A 322 -7.40 -3.03 -22.19
C PHE A 322 -8.48 -4.09 -22.43
N ASN A 323 -8.39 -5.18 -21.67
CA ASN A 323 -9.30 -6.33 -21.71
C ASN A 323 -9.97 -6.45 -20.34
N GLY A 324 -11.14 -5.85 -20.21
CA GLY A 324 -11.91 -5.82 -18.98
C GLY A 324 -12.89 -4.66 -19.01
N ASP A 325 -13.64 -4.47 -17.94
CA ASP A 325 -14.57 -3.36 -17.84
C ASP A 325 -13.98 -2.21 -17.02
N LEU A 326 -13.97 -1.00 -17.59
CA LEU A 326 -13.70 0.22 -16.86
C LEU A 326 -15.03 0.87 -16.51
N VAL A 327 -15.38 0.88 -15.23
CA VAL A 327 -16.56 1.55 -14.68
C VAL A 327 -16.12 2.78 -13.92
N VAL A 328 -16.60 3.95 -14.34
CA VAL A 328 -16.39 5.22 -13.66
C VAL A 328 -17.72 5.68 -13.09
N ASN A 329 -17.83 5.69 -11.76
CA ASN A 329 -19.00 6.20 -11.07
C ASN A 329 -18.69 7.59 -10.50
N VAL A 330 -19.52 8.57 -10.88
CA VAL A 330 -19.40 9.96 -10.43
C VAL A 330 -20.53 10.25 -9.45
N TYR A 331 -20.19 10.30 -8.16
CA TYR A 331 -21.11 10.61 -7.07
C TYR A 331 -20.97 12.07 -6.58
N GLY A 332 -19.88 12.74 -6.96
CA GLY A 332 -19.62 14.15 -6.68
C GLY A 332 -18.14 14.49 -6.83
N GLY A 333 -17.71 15.57 -6.17
CA GLY A 333 -16.33 16.05 -6.18
C GLY A 333 -16.16 17.39 -6.89
N ASP A 334 -14.99 18.01 -6.75
CA ASP A 334 -14.63 19.25 -7.44
C ASP A 334 -13.81 18.95 -8.71
N PHE A 335 -14.42 19.21 -9.86
CA PHE A 335 -13.84 19.04 -11.19
C PHE A 335 -13.68 20.39 -11.90
N SER A 336 -13.86 21.52 -11.20
CA SER A 336 -13.91 22.85 -11.82
C SER A 336 -12.63 23.24 -12.58
N ALA A 337 -11.50 22.61 -12.24
CA ALA A 337 -10.21 22.79 -12.89
C ALA A 337 -9.88 21.72 -13.94
N VAL A 338 -10.77 20.75 -14.19
CA VAL A 338 -10.54 19.71 -15.21
C VAL A 338 -10.66 20.31 -16.60
N THR A 339 -9.57 20.22 -17.37
CA THR A 339 -9.47 20.78 -18.72
C THR A 339 -9.42 19.73 -19.83
N SER A 340 -9.17 18.47 -19.48
CA SER A 340 -9.14 17.37 -20.44
C SER A 340 -9.64 16.07 -19.83
N ALA A 341 -10.52 15.38 -20.53
CA ALA A 341 -10.88 14.01 -20.24
C ALA A 341 -10.70 13.15 -21.49
N VAL A 342 -10.24 11.91 -21.31
CA VAL A 342 -10.19 10.90 -22.36
C VAL A 342 -10.95 9.69 -21.84
N LEU A 343 -12.20 9.56 -22.27
CA LEU A 343 -13.06 8.44 -21.93
C LEU A 343 -13.13 7.56 -23.17
N LYS A 344 -12.10 6.77 -23.48
CA LYS A 344 -12.23 5.79 -24.57
C LYS A 344 -11.28 4.63 -24.38
N ASN A 345 -11.68 3.45 -24.85
CA ASN A 345 -10.75 2.37 -25.00
C ASN A 345 -9.88 2.66 -26.25
N GLN A 346 -8.69 3.23 -26.04
CA GLN A 346 -7.75 3.52 -27.13
C GLN A 346 -6.99 2.26 -27.56
N SER A 347 -7.70 1.22 -28.01
CA SER A 347 -7.07 0.09 -28.69
C SER A 347 -7.12 0.29 -30.20
N THR A 348 -6.35 1.24 -30.72
CA THR A 348 -6.31 1.48 -32.19
C THR A 348 -5.53 0.43 -32.97
N ALA A 349 -4.80 -0.48 -32.31
CA ALA A 349 -3.88 -1.41 -33.00
C ALA A 349 -4.14 -2.91 -32.75
N ASN A 350 -4.66 -3.34 -31.59
CA ASN A 350 -4.52 -4.74 -31.16
C ASN A 350 -5.81 -5.42 -30.62
N GLY A 351 -7.00 -4.93 -30.97
CA GLY A 351 -8.26 -5.67 -30.74
C GLY A 351 -8.69 -5.83 -29.27
N GLY A 352 -8.36 -4.87 -28.38
CA GLY A 352 -8.90 -4.84 -27.03
C GLY A 352 -10.43 -4.85 -27.02
N VAL A 353 -11.01 -5.65 -26.14
CA VAL A 353 -12.47 -5.90 -26.06
C VAL A 353 -13.16 -5.23 -24.87
N GLY A 354 -12.43 -4.42 -24.10
CA GLY A 354 -12.97 -3.82 -22.87
C GLY A 354 -13.99 -2.71 -23.10
N THR A 355 -14.95 -2.59 -22.18
CA THR A 355 -15.96 -1.51 -22.18
C THR A 355 -15.55 -0.35 -21.29
N VAL A 356 -15.99 0.87 -21.63
CA VAL A 356 -15.89 2.04 -20.75
C VAL A 356 -17.30 2.51 -20.44
N THR A 357 -17.70 2.38 -19.17
CA THR A 357 -18.99 2.83 -18.67
C THR A 357 -18.79 4.01 -17.73
N VAL A 358 -19.50 5.12 -17.97
CA VAL A 358 -19.51 6.28 -17.06
C VAL A 358 -20.92 6.49 -16.52
N ASN A 359 -21.06 6.40 -15.20
CA ASN A 359 -22.31 6.53 -14.48
C ASN A 359 -22.33 7.79 -13.62
N HIS A 360 -23.52 8.35 -13.41
CA HIS A 360 -23.76 9.44 -12.46
C HIS A 360 -25.13 9.29 -11.80
N ASN A 361 -25.29 9.87 -10.61
CA ASN A 361 -26.59 9.99 -9.96
C ASN A 361 -27.32 11.23 -10.52
N PRO A 362 -28.43 11.06 -11.26
CA PRO A 362 -29.16 12.18 -11.87
C PRO A 362 -29.92 13.04 -10.85
N ASN A 363 -30.12 12.53 -9.63
CA ASN A 363 -30.84 13.22 -8.56
C ASN A 363 -29.91 14.07 -7.68
N ASP A 364 -28.60 14.04 -7.92
CA ASP A 364 -27.61 14.79 -7.16
C ASP A 364 -26.93 15.86 -8.05
N PRO A 365 -27.19 17.17 -7.81
CA PRO A 365 -26.65 18.25 -8.62
C PRO A 365 -25.12 18.26 -8.71
N ASP A 366 -24.42 17.85 -7.65
CA ASP A 366 -22.95 17.84 -7.63
C ASP A 366 -22.41 16.75 -8.59
N SER A 367 -23.02 15.57 -8.53
CA SER A 367 -22.74 14.44 -9.44
C SER A 367 -23.03 14.82 -10.90
N VAL A 368 -24.18 15.47 -11.16
CA VAL A 368 -24.54 15.95 -12.51
C VAL A 368 -23.54 16.98 -13.03
N ALA A 369 -23.11 17.93 -12.20
CA ALA A 369 -22.13 18.95 -12.57
C ALA A 369 -20.76 18.33 -12.90
N ALA A 370 -20.25 17.47 -12.03
CA ALA A 370 -18.99 16.76 -12.24
C ALA A 370 -19.01 15.88 -13.50
N PHE A 371 -20.09 15.11 -13.70
CA PHE A 371 -20.29 14.29 -14.89
C PHE A 371 -20.29 15.13 -16.18
N ASN A 372 -21.00 16.26 -16.19
CA ASN A 372 -21.04 17.15 -17.35
C ASN A 372 -19.67 17.76 -17.65
N ILE A 373 -18.87 18.09 -16.64
CA ILE A 373 -17.49 18.57 -16.85
C ILE A 373 -16.65 17.47 -17.50
N LEU A 374 -16.66 16.25 -16.96
CA LEU A 374 -15.92 15.13 -17.54
C LEU A 374 -16.34 14.85 -18.98
N LYS A 375 -17.65 14.82 -19.26
CA LYS A 375 -18.21 14.59 -20.60
C LYS A 375 -17.88 15.72 -21.58
N ASN A 376 -17.89 16.98 -21.14
CA ASN A 376 -17.55 18.10 -22.00
C ASN A 376 -16.05 18.13 -22.29
N ALA A 377 -15.22 17.81 -21.31
CA ALA A 377 -13.77 17.72 -21.44
C ALA A 377 -13.33 16.57 -22.37
N SER A 378 -14.24 15.63 -22.68
CA SER A 378 -13.99 14.49 -23.55
C SER A 378 -14.52 14.64 -24.99
N ALA A 379 -15.18 15.76 -25.31
CA ALA A 379 -15.80 16.00 -26.62
C ALA A 379 -14.85 15.69 -27.81
N GLY A 380 -15.26 14.75 -28.66
CA GLY A 380 -14.47 14.27 -29.82
C GLY A 380 -13.45 13.17 -29.50
N LYS A 381 -13.46 12.63 -28.27
CA LYS A 381 -12.60 11.53 -27.80
C LYS A 381 -13.38 10.40 -27.10
N ASP A 382 -14.69 10.29 -27.35
CA ASP A 382 -15.62 9.37 -26.65
C ASP A 382 -16.09 8.17 -27.49
N ASP A 383 -15.34 7.81 -28.53
CA ASP A 383 -15.73 6.71 -29.41
C ASP A 383 -15.85 5.40 -28.60
N GLY A 384 -17.07 4.87 -28.51
CA GLY A 384 -17.38 3.60 -27.84
C GLY A 384 -17.71 3.68 -26.34
N VAL A 385 -17.92 4.88 -25.77
CA VAL A 385 -18.34 5.02 -24.36
C VAL A 385 -19.83 4.73 -24.17
N VAL A 386 -20.14 3.97 -23.11
CA VAL A 386 -21.52 3.80 -22.63
C VAL A 386 -21.76 4.76 -21.48
N TYR A 387 -22.71 5.68 -21.64
CA TYR A 387 -23.15 6.56 -20.56
C TYR A 387 -24.39 5.98 -19.89
N GLY A 388 -24.30 5.75 -18.58
CA GLY A 388 -25.36 5.16 -17.76
C GLY A 388 -25.85 6.08 -16.65
N THR A 389 -26.90 5.62 -15.96
CA THR A 389 -27.44 6.23 -14.75
C THR A 389 -27.40 5.23 -13.60
N ILE A 390 -27.07 5.69 -12.40
CA ILE A 390 -27.12 4.90 -11.17
C ILE A 390 -28.27 5.40 -10.31
N ALA A 391 -29.12 4.46 -9.86
CA ALA A 391 -30.38 4.77 -9.19
C ALA A 391 -30.15 5.41 -7.80
N ASP A 392 -29.04 5.06 -7.15
CA ASP A 392 -28.63 5.58 -5.86
C ASP A 392 -27.12 5.85 -5.85
N ALA A 393 -26.69 6.91 -5.17
CA ALA A 393 -25.30 6.99 -4.73
C ALA A 393 -25.07 5.86 -3.69
N PRO A 394 -23.94 5.15 -3.68
CA PRO A 394 -23.58 4.33 -2.54
C PRO A 394 -23.59 5.31 -1.38
N VAL A 395 -24.33 4.93 -0.33
CA VAL A 395 -24.12 5.56 0.96
C VAL A 395 -22.64 5.28 1.24
N VAL A 396 -21.80 6.31 1.13
CA VAL A 396 -20.45 6.29 1.69
C VAL A 396 -20.67 6.26 3.20
N THR A 397 -21.02 5.09 3.72
CA THR A 397 -20.82 4.81 5.12
C THR A 397 -19.32 4.95 5.32
N GLU A 398 -18.93 5.71 6.32
CA GLU A 398 -17.56 5.77 6.83
C GLU A 398 -16.89 4.39 6.76
N PRO A 399 -15.56 4.32 6.52
CA PRO A 399 -14.88 3.05 6.32
C PRO A 399 -15.38 2.04 7.34
N VAL A 400 -16.00 0.97 6.84
CA VAL A 400 -16.22 -0.21 7.66
C VAL A 400 -14.81 -0.66 7.97
N THR A 401 -14.33 -0.31 9.18
CA THR A 401 -13.19 -0.98 9.80
C THR A 401 -13.48 -2.44 9.62
N THR A 402 -12.79 -3.06 8.67
CA THR A 402 -13.07 -4.43 8.32
C THR A 402 -12.52 -5.22 9.49
N GLU A 403 -13.35 -5.48 10.50
CA GLU A 403 -13.09 -6.58 11.41
C GLU A 403 -12.85 -7.77 10.48
N ALA A 404 -11.60 -8.23 10.45
CA ALA A 404 -11.18 -9.35 9.64
C ALA A 404 -12.26 -10.42 9.75
N VAL A 405 -12.89 -10.75 8.62
CA VAL A 405 -13.86 -11.83 8.55
C VAL A 405 -13.16 -13.07 9.06
N VAL A 406 -13.50 -13.47 10.28
CA VAL A 406 -13.09 -14.73 10.87
C VAL A 406 -13.77 -15.81 10.03
N THR A 407 -13.03 -16.39 9.09
CA THR A 407 -13.42 -17.68 8.53
C THR A 407 -13.29 -18.70 9.66
N THR A 408 -14.43 -19.06 10.24
CA THR A 408 -14.60 -20.19 11.15
C THR A 408 -14.10 -21.49 10.51
N GLU A 409 -13.16 -22.13 11.21
CA GLU A 409 -12.79 -23.55 11.26
C GLU A 409 -13.21 -24.45 10.09
N ALA A 410 -12.22 -24.85 9.29
CA ALA A 410 -12.25 -26.15 8.64
C ALA A 410 -11.93 -27.22 9.69
N THR A 411 -12.96 -27.92 10.16
CA THR A 411 -12.84 -29.14 10.96
C THR A 411 -12.03 -30.16 10.16
N VAL A 412 -10.82 -30.50 10.63
CA VAL A 412 -10.05 -31.61 10.10
C VAL A 412 -10.73 -32.90 10.57
N ASP A 413 -11.44 -33.56 9.65
CA ASP A 413 -11.89 -34.94 9.81
C ASP A 413 -10.68 -35.87 9.71
N THR A 414 -10.17 -36.30 10.86
CA THR A 414 -9.21 -37.39 10.95
C THR A 414 -9.95 -38.74 10.94
N THR A 415 -10.41 -39.16 9.76
CA THR A 415 -10.73 -40.56 9.51
C THR A 415 -9.56 -41.21 8.77
N ALA A 416 -8.81 -42.02 9.52
CA ALA A 416 -7.67 -42.77 9.06
C ALA A 416 -8.05 -43.74 7.92
N ALA A 417 -7.52 -43.51 6.72
CA ALA A 417 -7.43 -44.55 5.70
C ALA A 417 -6.27 -45.49 6.05
N VAL A 418 -6.61 -46.68 6.53
CA VAL A 418 -5.71 -47.82 6.63
C VAL A 418 -5.28 -48.21 5.22
N VAL A 419 -4.06 -47.86 4.83
CA VAL A 419 -3.44 -48.39 3.61
C VAL A 419 -2.66 -49.65 3.98
N ASP A 420 -3.20 -50.77 3.52
CA ASP A 420 -2.61 -52.11 3.52
C ASP A 420 -1.31 -52.11 2.69
N THR A 421 -0.18 -52.40 3.34
CA THR A 421 1.08 -52.69 2.66
C THR A 421 1.38 -54.18 2.78
N THR A 422 0.90 -54.96 1.83
CA THR A 422 1.35 -56.33 1.58
C THR A 422 2.16 -56.41 0.28
N ALA A 423 3.44 -56.72 0.45
CA ALA A 423 4.35 -57.48 -0.41
C ALA A 423 4.62 -57.05 -1.87
N ALA A 424 5.87 -56.69 -2.14
CA ALA A 424 6.68 -57.31 -3.19
C ALA A 424 8.18 -57.05 -2.94
N THR A 425 8.87 -58.07 -2.42
CA THR A 425 10.33 -58.16 -2.37
C THR A 425 10.86 -58.49 -3.76
N GLY A 426 11.61 -57.56 -4.37
CA GLY A 426 12.46 -57.84 -5.52
C GLY A 426 13.89 -57.40 -5.20
N GLU A 427 14.81 -58.37 -5.09
CA GLU A 427 16.25 -58.13 -4.98
C GLU A 427 16.78 -57.41 -6.21
N VAL A 428 17.55 -56.34 -6.01
CA VAL A 428 18.44 -55.77 -7.03
C VAL A 428 19.84 -55.68 -6.43
N THR A 429 20.78 -56.36 -7.08
CA THR A 429 22.20 -56.40 -6.73
C THR A 429 22.86 -55.04 -7.03
N PRO A 430 23.68 -54.46 -6.14
CA PRO A 430 24.27 -53.15 -6.37
C PRO A 430 25.55 -53.24 -7.22
N PRO A 431 25.80 -52.30 -8.15
CA PRO A 431 27.12 -52.12 -8.73
C PRO A 431 28.03 -51.37 -7.76
N THR A 432 29.30 -51.76 -7.77
CA THR A 432 30.43 -51.21 -7.03
C THR A 432 30.74 -49.78 -7.46
N GLY A 433 30.88 -48.88 -6.49
CA GLY A 433 31.45 -47.54 -6.71
C GLY A 433 31.09 -46.56 -5.59
N ASP A 434 32.11 -46.08 -4.88
CA ASP A 434 32.00 -45.11 -3.79
C ASP A 434 31.21 -43.85 -4.17
N ALA A 435 30.09 -43.61 -3.48
CA ALA A 435 29.51 -42.29 -3.34
C ALA A 435 28.70 -42.21 -2.04
N SER A 436 29.09 -41.28 -1.17
CA SER A 436 28.41 -40.97 0.07
C SER A 436 26.99 -40.49 -0.20
N LEU A 437 25.99 -41.30 0.17
CA LEU A 437 24.58 -40.93 0.13
C LEU A 437 24.23 -40.13 1.39
N VAL A 438 24.04 -38.82 1.24
CA VAL A 438 23.43 -37.97 2.27
C VAL A 438 21.91 -38.08 2.10
N ILE A 439 21.26 -38.86 2.96
CA ILE A 439 19.79 -38.91 3.05
C ILE A 439 19.34 -37.82 4.02
N VAL A 440 18.64 -36.81 3.51
CA VAL A 440 17.94 -35.81 4.34
C VAL A 440 16.55 -36.37 4.64
N PHE A 441 16.29 -36.74 5.89
CA PHE A 441 14.93 -36.99 6.37
C PHE A 441 14.27 -35.66 6.74
N ALA A 442 13.16 -35.34 6.07
CA ALA A 442 12.22 -34.34 6.55
C ALA A 442 11.42 -34.96 7.70
N ALA A 443 11.58 -34.45 8.91
CA ALA A 443 10.75 -34.81 10.06
C ALA A 443 10.08 -33.55 10.60
N ALA A 444 8.76 -33.50 10.46
CA ALA A 444 7.88 -32.61 11.21
C ALA A 444 7.61 -33.23 12.58
N ALA A 445 7.88 -32.48 13.66
CA ALA A 445 7.08 -32.36 14.89
C ALA A 445 7.92 -31.84 16.08
N VAL A 446 7.51 -30.68 16.58
CA VAL A 446 7.28 -30.25 17.97
C VAL A 446 7.92 -31.06 19.13
N LEU A 447 8.47 -30.29 20.07
CA LEU A 447 8.62 -30.45 21.54
C LEU A 447 10.03 -30.72 22.12
N CYS A 448 10.45 -29.75 22.95
CA CYS A 448 11.30 -29.80 24.14
C CYS A 448 12.82 -30.04 24.05
N ALA A 449 13.51 -29.23 24.86
CA ALA A 449 14.94 -29.21 25.19
C ALA A 449 15.69 -30.54 25.08
N ALA A 450 16.84 -30.52 24.40
CA ALA A 450 17.83 -31.58 24.51
C ALA A 450 19.22 -31.00 24.78
N ALA A 451 19.75 -31.38 25.94
CA ALA A 451 21.14 -31.19 26.34
C ALA A 451 22.09 -31.96 25.39
N VAL A 452 23.24 -31.37 25.10
CA VAL A 452 24.32 -32.00 24.34
C VAL A 452 25.04 -33.00 25.24
N ILE A 453 24.91 -34.30 24.96
CA ILE A 453 25.77 -35.35 25.54
C ILE A 453 26.77 -35.78 24.46
N VAL A 454 28.05 -35.46 24.68
CA VAL A 454 29.17 -35.98 23.87
C VAL A 454 29.65 -37.28 24.51
N ILE A 455 29.39 -38.43 23.86
CA ILE A 455 30.06 -39.69 24.20
C ILE A 455 31.27 -39.85 23.27
N LYS A 456 32.46 -39.67 23.83
CA LYS A 456 33.74 -39.88 23.16
C LYS A 456 34.08 -41.38 23.25
N LYS A 457 34.07 -42.10 22.12
CA LYS A 457 34.63 -43.46 22.08
C LYS A 457 36.16 -43.33 22.05
N ARG A 458 36.81 -43.79 23.13
CA ARG A 458 38.27 -43.88 23.27
C ARG A 458 38.60 -45.37 23.16
N GLU A 459 39.26 -45.77 22.09
CA GLU A 459 39.94 -47.06 22.00
C GLU A 459 41.37 -46.80 21.52
N ASN A 460 42.29 -47.49 22.19
CA ASN A 460 43.75 -47.36 22.11
C ASN A 460 44.32 -47.81 20.77
#